data_AF-A0A8D3E847-F1
#
_entry.id   AF-A0A8D3E847-F1
#
_cell.length_a   1.000
_cell.length_b   1.000
_cell.length_c   1.000
_cell.angle_alpha   90.00
_cell.angle_beta   90.00
_cell.angle_gamma   90.00
#
_symmetry.space_group_name_H-M   'P 1'
#
loop_
_entity.id
_entity.type
_entity.pdbx_description
1 polymer ?
#
loop_
_entity_poly.entity_id
_entity_poly.type
_entity_poly.pdbx_seq_one_letter_code
_entity_poly.pdbx_strand_id
1 'polypeptide(L)'
;MEEGAARDVETGSEAGGEDALVGNVNKLTVSPPGYSGALRKGHLVFDACFESGNLGRVDYISEFEFDLFIRPDTCNPRFRVWFNFTVENVRETQRVIFNVVNFSKTKSLYRDGMSPVVKSTSRPKWQRLPAKNVYYYRCPDHRRNYVMSFAFCFDREDDVYQFAYCYPYTYSRLQHYLASLERRNLPYLQREQLGLSVDLKPNE
;
A
#
# COMPACT_ATOMS: atom_id res chain seq x y z
N MET A 1 22.40 23.12 45.55
CA MET A 1 23.17 23.20 44.29
C MET A 1 24.06 21.96 44.27
N GLU A 2 23.55 20.76 44.09
CA GLU A 2 22.72 20.25 42.97
C GLU A 2 23.42 20.42 41.62
N GLU A 3 24.19 19.38 41.23
CA GLU A 3 24.36 18.98 39.84
C GLU A 3 24.32 17.45 39.80
N GLY A 4 23.11 16.92 39.58
CA GLY A 4 22.88 15.53 39.27
C GLY A 4 23.14 15.30 37.79
N ALA A 5 24.14 14.50 37.46
CA ALA A 5 24.36 13.99 36.12
C ALA A 5 23.22 13.02 35.75
N ALA A 6 22.33 13.47 34.86
CA ALA A 6 21.27 12.66 34.29
C ALA A 6 21.92 11.54 33.44
N ARG A 7 21.70 10.30 33.86
CA ARG A 7 22.00 9.11 33.05
C ARG A 7 20.98 9.04 31.92
N ASP A 8 21.46 9.01 30.68
CA ASP A 8 20.66 8.74 29.49
C ASP A 8 19.90 7.42 29.67
N VAL A 9 18.57 7.51 29.57
CA VAL A 9 17.67 6.37 29.64
C VAL A 9 17.76 5.62 28.31
N GLU A 10 18.32 4.42 28.37
CA GLU A 10 18.26 3.42 27.31
C GLU A 10 16.81 3.26 26.81
N THR A 11 16.59 3.55 25.54
CA THR A 11 15.33 3.24 24.87
C THR A 11 15.31 1.73 24.59
N GLY A 12 14.73 1.00 25.53
CA GLY A 12 14.44 -0.43 25.41
C GLY A 12 13.68 -0.72 24.13
N SER A 13 14.34 -1.46 23.23
CA SER A 13 13.73 -2.10 22.07
C SER A 13 12.92 -3.30 22.57
N GLU A 14 11.67 -3.07 22.99
CA GLU A 14 10.73 -4.17 23.20
C GLU A 14 10.11 -4.57 21.86
N ALA A 15 10.71 -5.60 21.26
CA ALA A 15 10.18 -6.35 20.14
C ALA A 15 8.92 -7.13 20.59
N GLY A 16 7.80 -6.42 20.70
CA GLY A 16 6.49 -7.01 20.93
C GLY A 16 5.91 -7.58 19.63
N GLY A 17 6.18 -8.86 19.39
CA GLY A 17 5.43 -9.77 18.51
C GLY A 17 4.97 -9.16 17.18
N GLU A 18 5.90 -8.77 16.31
CA GLU A 18 5.57 -8.68 14.90
C GLU A 18 5.45 -10.13 14.40
N ASP A 19 4.21 -10.63 14.27
CA ASP A 19 3.95 -11.71 13.33
C ASP A 19 4.56 -11.26 12.01
N ALA A 20 5.70 -11.85 11.65
CA ALA A 20 6.49 -11.39 10.53
C ALA A 20 5.56 -11.40 9.32
N LEU A 21 5.32 -10.24 8.68
CA LEU A 21 4.49 -10.16 7.49
C LEU A 21 5.23 -10.85 6.33
N VAL A 22 5.14 -12.19 6.29
CA VAL A 22 6.00 -13.05 5.47
C VAL A 22 5.80 -12.79 3.98
N GLY A 23 4.58 -12.39 3.57
CA GLY A 23 4.22 -12.22 2.17
C GLY A 23 3.16 -11.14 1.94
N ASN A 24 2.86 -10.88 0.66
CA ASN A 24 1.70 -10.10 0.29
C ASN A 24 0.42 -10.90 0.55
N VAL A 25 -0.67 -10.21 0.88
CA VAL A 25 -2.00 -10.81 0.85
C VAL A 25 -2.30 -11.32 -0.56
N ASN A 26 -2.89 -12.51 -0.65
CA ASN A 26 -3.26 -13.16 -1.90
C ASN A 26 -4.71 -13.60 -1.80
N LYS A 27 -5.60 -12.89 -2.50
CA LYS A 27 -7.05 -13.12 -2.50
C LYS A 27 -7.62 -13.33 -1.09
N LEU A 28 -7.15 -12.52 -0.15
CA LEU A 28 -7.57 -12.55 1.25
C LEU A 28 -9.00 -12.02 1.35
N THR A 29 -9.93 -12.92 1.65
CA THR A 29 -11.30 -12.56 1.98
C THR A 29 -11.37 -12.08 3.42
N VAL A 30 -11.94 -10.90 3.62
CA VAL A 30 -12.17 -10.33 4.95
C VAL A 30 -13.67 -10.29 5.23
N SER A 31 -14.10 -11.05 6.23
CA SER A 31 -15.49 -11.13 6.70
C SER A 31 -15.59 -10.83 8.19
N PRO A 32 -16.78 -10.44 8.69
CA PRO A 32 -16.97 -10.18 10.11
C PRO A 32 -16.54 -11.39 10.98
N PRO A 33 -15.94 -11.17 12.15
CA PRO A 33 -15.57 -12.25 13.06
C PRO A 33 -16.77 -13.14 13.41
N GLY A 34 -16.60 -14.46 13.31
CA GLY A 34 -17.66 -15.43 13.58
C GLY A 34 -18.66 -15.64 12.43
N TYR A 35 -18.48 -14.98 11.28
CA TYR A 35 -19.27 -15.26 10.09
C TYR A 35 -18.90 -16.63 9.49
N SER A 36 -19.88 -17.52 9.37
CA SER A 36 -19.71 -18.88 8.81
C SER A 36 -20.54 -19.15 7.54
N GLY A 37 -21.19 -18.12 7.00
CA GLY A 37 -22.00 -18.23 5.78
C GLY A 37 -21.18 -18.23 4.49
N ALA A 38 -21.87 -18.36 3.36
CA ALA A 38 -21.27 -18.20 2.04
C ALA A 38 -20.77 -16.76 1.82
N LEU A 39 -19.75 -16.58 0.99
CA LEU A 39 -19.25 -15.26 0.62
C LEU A 39 -20.38 -14.40 0.03
N ARG A 40 -20.59 -13.20 0.59
CA ARG A 40 -21.58 -12.24 0.10
C ARG A 40 -20.89 -11.03 -0.53
N LYS A 41 -21.58 -10.35 -1.45
CA LYS A 41 -21.14 -9.05 -1.95
C LYS A 41 -20.96 -8.08 -0.77
N GLY A 42 -19.84 -7.38 -0.78
CA GLY A 42 -19.40 -6.50 0.29
C GLY A 42 -18.43 -7.12 1.29
N HIS A 43 -18.23 -8.44 1.27
CA HIS A 43 -17.10 -9.08 1.96
C HIS A 43 -15.84 -8.88 1.12
N LEU A 44 -15.11 -7.83 1.43
CA LEU A 44 -13.99 -7.39 0.60
C LEU A 44 -12.92 -8.47 0.45
N VAL A 45 -12.43 -8.64 -0.77
CA VAL A 45 -11.32 -9.53 -1.09
C VAL A 45 -10.12 -8.69 -1.49
N PHE A 46 -9.04 -8.79 -0.72
CA PHE A 46 -7.81 -8.04 -0.90
C PHE A 46 -6.75 -8.88 -1.60
N ASP A 47 -6.06 -8.29 -2.54
CA ASP A 47 -4.93 -8.93 -3.21
C ASP A 47 -3.79 -7.94 -3.45
N ALA A 48 -2.57 -8.39 -3.24
CA ALA A 48 -1.34 -7.67 -3.57
C ALA A 48 -0.29 -8.60 -4.19
N CYS A 49 -0.68 -9.81 -4.61
CA CYS A 49 0.21 -10.80 -5.20
C CYS A 49 0.42 -10.56 -6.70
N PHE A 50 0.89 -9.36 -7.05
CA PHE A 50 1.16 -8.95 -8.43
C PHE A 50 2.39 -8.04 -8.50
N GLU A 51 2.85 -7.74 -9.72
CA GLU A 51 4.00 -6.87 -9.95
C GLU A 51 3.82 -5.50 -9.29
N SER A 52 4.78 -5.07 -8.46
CA SER A 52 4.73 -3.85 -7.63
C SER A 52 3.68 -3.84 -6.51
N GLY A 53 2.99 -4.95 -6.25
CA GLY A 53 2.03 -5.09 -5.15
C GLY A 53 2.71 -5.04 -3.77
N ASN A 54 2.09 -4.34 -2.82
CA ASN A 54 2.51 -4.34 -1.42
C ASN A 54 1.30 -4.14 -0.49
N LEU A 55 0.96 -5.19 0.24
CA LEU A 55 0.06 -5.18 1.40
C LEU A 55 0.26 -6.50 2.15
N GLY A 56 0.67 -6.45 3.42
CA GLY A 56 1.06 -7.65 4.18
C GLY A 56 -0.06 -8.27 5.00
N ARG A 57 -0.93 -7.45 5.59
CA ARG A 57 -2.07 -7.90 6.40
C ARG A 57 -3.21 -6.89 6.33
N VAL A 58 -4.42 -7.41 6.50
CA VAL A 58 -5.65 -6.62 6.64
C VAL A 58 -6.40 -7.13 7.86
N ASP A 59 -6.71 -6.23 8.79
CA ASP A 59 -7.54 -6.53 9.95
C ASP A 59 -8.92 -5.91 9.75
N TYR A 60 -9.95 -6.71 10.02
CA TYR A 60 -11.34 -6.24 10.05
C TYR A 60 -11.59 -5.50 11.37
N ILE A 61 -11.95 -4.23 11.29
CA ILE A 61 -12.32 -3.43 12.47
C ILE A 61 -13.84 -3.35 12.58
N SER A 62 -14.50 -2.97 11.50
CA SER A 62 -15.97 -2.93 11.39
C SER A 62 -16.42 -3.13 9.94
N GLU A 63 -17.73 -3.09 9.67
CA GLU A 63 -18.27 -3.18 8.30
C GLU A 63 -17.71 -2.07 7.38
N PHE A 64 -17.29 -0.95 7.98
CA PHE A 64 -16.86 0.26 7.28
C PHE A 64 -15.39 0.58 7.50
N GLU A 65 -14.63 -0.22 8.24
CA GLU A 65 -13.27 0.14 8.65
C GLU A 65 -12.33 -1.06 8.65
N PHE A 66 -11.15 -0.85 8.05
CA PHE A 66 -10.13 -1.87 7.87
C PHE A 66 -8.75 -1.29 8.16
N ASP A 67 -8.00 -1.98 9.01
CA ASP A 67 -6.61 -1.65 9.28
C ASP A 67 -5.69 -2.40 8.31
N LEU A 68 -4.85 -1.66 7.61
CA LEU A 68 -3.94 -2.13 6.59
C LEU A 68 -2.50 -2.05 7.08
N PHE A 69 -1.78 -3.16 6.95
CA PHE A 69 -0.38 -3.26 7.33
C PHE A 69 0.49 -3.44 6.10
N ILE A 70 1.32 -2.45 5.83
CA ILE A 70 2.29 -2.45 4.74
C ILE A 70 3.50 -3.30 5.12
N ARG A 71 4.04 -4.08 4.17
CA ARG A 71 5.31 -4.77 4.39
C ARG A 71 6.47 -3.78 4.34
N PRO A 72 7.51 -4.00 5.15
CA PRO A 72 8.71 -3.19 5.04
C PRO A 72 9.41 -3.40 3.68
N ASP A 73 10.25 -2.44 3.30
CA ASP A 73 11.13 -2.56 2.15
C ASP A 73 12.10 -3.74 2.31
N THR A 74 12.35 -4.49 1.22
CA THR A 74 13.17 -5.72 1.23
C THR A 74 14.55 -5.52 1.85
N CYS A 75 15.18 -4.37 1.60
CA CYS A 75 16.52 -4.06 2.10
C CYS A 75 16.51 -3.13 3.32
N ASN A 76 15.33 -2.72 3.82
CA ASN A 76 15.24 -1.84 4.98
C ASN A 76 13.97 -2.10 5.81
N PRO A 77 14.07 -2.88 6.90
CA PRO A 77 12.91 -3.25 7.72
C PRO A 77 12.26 -2.07 8.45
N ARG A 78 12.88 -0.89 8.46
CA ARG A 78 12.36 0.32 9.14
C ARG A 78 11.39 1.11 8.27
N PHE A 79 11.48 1.01 6.95
CA PHE A 79 10.67 1.82 6.04
C PHE A 79 9.46 1.06 5.50
N ARG A 80 8.28 1.65 5.71
CA ARG A 80 6.97 1.23 5.23
C ARG A 80 6.29 2.46 4.64
N VAL A 81 6.28 2.59 3.32
CA VAL A 81 5.78 3.78 2.62
C VAL A 81 4.93 3.39 1.41
N TRP A 82 5.40 2.41 0.64
CA TRP A 82 4.72 1.98 -0.58
C TRP A 82 3.60 0.99 -0.26
N PHE A 83 2.40 1.24 -0.78
CA PHE A 83 1.34 0.25 -0.87
C PHE A 83 0.80 0.21 -2.28
N ASN A 84 0.37 -0.97 -2.70
CA ASN A 84 -0.32 -1.19 -3.96
C ASN A 84 -1.11 -2.49 -3.84
N PHE A 85 -2.43 -2.41 -3.86
CA PHE A 85 -3.30 -3.55 -3.65
C PHE A 85 -4.61 -3.38 -4.42
N THR A 86 -5.28 -4.48 -4.65
CA THR A 86 -6.62 -4.53 -5.24
C THR A 86 -7.64 -4.96 -4.23
N VAL A 87 -8.87 -4.47 -4.41
CA VAL A 87 -10.06 -4.85 -3.66
C VAL A 87 -11.14 -5.27 -4.66
N GLU A 88 -11.70 -6.45 -4.47
CA GLU A 88 -12.82 -6.99 -5.24
C GLU A 88 -13.93 -7.50 -4.30
N ASN A 89 -14.99 -8.07 -4.90
CA ASN A 89 -16.19 -8.50 -4.19
C ASN A 89 -16.87 -7.37 -3.38
N VAL A 90 -16.81 -6.15 -3.92
CA VAL A 90 -17.40 -4.96 -3.32
C VAL A 90 -18.93 -4.95 -3.52
N ARG A 91 -19.64 -4.16 -2.69
CA ARG A 91 -21.06 -3.85 -2.89
C ARG A 91 -21.22 -2.40 -3.34
N GLU A 92 -22.21 -2.12 -4.18
CA GLU A 92 -22.50 -0.76 -4.65
C GLU A 92 -22.89 0.08 -3.45
N THR A 93 -22.46 1.34 -3.44
CA THR A 93 -22.66 2.30 -2.34
C THR A 93 -21.97 1.94 -1.03
N GLN A 94 -21.20 0.84 -0.98
CA GLN A 94 -20.43 0.46 0.20
C GLN A 94 -19.34 1.49 0.45
N ARG A 95 -19.36 2.08 1.65
CA ARG A 95 -18.37 3.07 2.10
C ARG A 95 -17.42 2.40 3.06
N VAL A 96 -16.13 2.62 2.86
CA VAL A 96 -15.09 2.05 3.69
C VAL A 96 -14.02 3.08 3.99
N ILE A 97 -13.39 2.91 5.14
CA ILE A 97 -12.21 3.64 5.59
C ILE A 97 -11.08 2.63 5.64
N PHE A 98 -10.02 2.92 4.90
CA PHE A 98 -8.79 2.15 4.94
C PHE A 98 -7.76 2.90 5.77
N ASN A 99 -7.33 2.30 6.88
CA ASN A 99 -6.33 2.86 7.79
C ASN A 99 -4.98 2.20 7.53
N VAL A 100 -4.02 2.92 6.96
CA VAL A 100 -2.64 2.44 6.90
C VAL A 100 -1.96 2.76 8.22
N VAL A 101 -1.87 1.78 9.11
CA VAL A 101 -1.54 1.99 10.54
C VAL A 101 -0.04 1.94 10.86
N ASN A 102 0.77 1.38 9.97
CA ASN A 102 2.21 1.18 10.18
C ASN A 102 3.09 2.02 9.23
N PHE A 103 2.64 3.24 8.91
CA PHE A 103 3.33 4.14 7.99
C PHE A 103 4.58 4.79 8.62
N SER A 104 5.75 4.65 7.99
CA SER A 104 7.04 5.06 8.60
C SER A 104 7.39 6.55 8.48
N LYS A 105 6.54 7.41 7.89
CA LYS A 105 6.87 8.85 7.73
C LYS A 105 6.38 9.68 8.90
N THR A 106 7.22 10.50 9.53
CA THR A 106 6.75 11.42 10.59
C THR A 106 6.23 12.74 10.04
N LYS A 107 6.82 13.20 8.94
CA LYS A 107 6.37 14.34 8.13
C LYS A 107 5.97 13.80 6.75
N SER A 108 4.69 13.90 6.42
CA SER A 108 4.15 13.39 5.16
C SER A 108 3.40 14.48 4.42
N LEU A 109 3.60 14.55 3.11
CA LEU A 109 2.86 15.44 2.21
C LEU A 109 1.35 15.13 2.18
N TYR A 110 0.91 14.01 2.78
CA TYR A 110 -0.51 13.77 3.03
C TYR A 110 -1.16 14.87 3.89
N ARG A 111 -0.39 15.60 4.70
CA ARG A 111 -0.87 16.80 5.40
C ARG A 111 -1.04 18.01 4.48
N ASP A 112 -0.32 18.02 3.36
CA ASP A 112 -0.22 19.13 2.43
C ASP A 112 -0.94 18.83 1.09
N GLY A 113 -1.97 17.97 1.14
CA GLY A 113 -2.85 17.70 0.00
C GLY A 113 -2.42 16.58 -0.94
N MET A 114 -1.36 15.83 -0.62
CA MET A 114 -1.11 14.56 -1.31
C MET A 114 -2.28 13.60 -1.08
N SER A 115 -2.59 12.77 -2.06
CA SER A 115 -3.59 11.71 -1.93
C SER A 115 -3.17 10.45 -2.70
N PRO A 116 -3.59 9.26 -2.22
CA PRO A 116 -3.42 8.02 -2.96
C PRO A 116 -4.10 8.09 -4.32
N VAL A 117 -3.72 7.17 -5.21
CA VAL A 117 -4.38 7.01 -6.51
C VAL A 117 -5.23 5.76 -6.52
N VAL A 118 -6.34 5.83 -7.26
CA VAL A 118 -7.26 4.73 -7.49
C VAL A 118 -7.51 4.56 -8.99
N LYS A 119 -7.73 3.33 -9.42
CA LYS A 119 -8.35 3.00 -10.70
C LYS A 119 -9.27 1.79 -10.50
N SER A 120 -10.08 1.47 -11.49
CA SER A 120 -10.85 0.23 -11.52
C SER A 120 -10.76 -0.46 -12.88
N THR A 121 -11.27 -1.68 -12.99
CA THR A 121 -11.38 -2.41 -14.27
C THR A 121 -12.14 -1.62 -15.32
N SER A 122 -13.28 -0.99 -14.98
CA SER A 122 -14.02 -0.14 -15.92
C SER A 122 -13.39 1.25 -16.14
N ARG A 123 -12.57 1.74 -15.20
CA ARG A 123 -11.86 3.03 -15.27
C ARG A 123 -10.35 2.82 -15.14
N PRO A 124 -9.67 2.42 -16.23
CA PRO A 124 -8.26 1.99 -16.16
C PRO A 124 -7.27 3.14 -15.95
N LYS A 125 -7.71 4.40 -16.07
CA LYS A 125 -6.87 5.57 -15.83
C LYS A 125 -6.78 5.85 -14.33
N TRP A 126 -5.57 5.94 -13.82
CA TRP A 126 -5.31 6.34 -12.44
C TRP A 126 -5.81 7.76 -12.17
N GLN A 127 -6.53 7.93 -11.06
CA GLN A 127 -7.02 9.21 -10.57
C GLN A 127 -6.64 9.38 -9.10
N ARG A 128 -6.35 10.61 -8.70
CA ARG A 128 -6.11 10.93 -7.29
C ARG A 128 -7.42 10.90 -6.51
N LEU A 129 -7.38 10.32 -5.31
CA LEU A 129 -8.49 10.46 -4.36
C LEU A 129 -8.66 11.94 -3.98
N PRO A 130 -9.89 12.41 -3.73
CA PRO A 130 -10.11 13.75 -3.20
C PRO A 130 -9.35 13.94 -1.89
N ALA A 131 -8.51 14.98 -1.79
CA ALA A 131 -7.70 15.22 -0.59
C ALA A 131 -8.55 15.35 0.69
N LYS A 132 -9.79 15.84 0.57
CA LYS A 132 -10.76 15.92 1.68
C LYS A 132 -11.16 14.57 2.28
N ASN A 133 -10.92 13.46 1.56
CA ASN A 133 -11.20 12.10 2.02
C ASN A 133 -9.96 11.40 2.58
N VAL A 134 -8.81 12.09 2.66
CA VAL A 134 -7.53 11.55 3.12
C VAL A 134 -7.11 12.28 4.38
N TYR A 135 -6.74 11.51 5.40
CA TYR A 135 -6.38 12.02 6.71
C TYR A 135 -5.02 11.47 7.12
N TYR A 136 -4.21 12.30 7.78
CA TYR A 136 -2.90 11.92 8.26
C TYR A 136 -2.63 12.42 9.67
N TYR A 137 -2.73 11.52 10.64
CA TYR A 137 -2.74 11.88 12.05
C TYR A 137 -1.94 10.88 12.88
N ARG A 138 -1.60 11.27 14.12
CA ARG A 138 -0.94 10.40 15.08
C ARG A 138 -2.02 9.71 15.91
N CYS A 139 -2.08 8.39 15.89
CA CYS A 139 -3.08 7.65 16.65
C CYS A 139 -2.45 7.06 17.92
N PRO A 140 -2.91 7.44 19.13
CA PRO A 140 -2.44 6.84 20.38
C PRO A 140 -2.63 5.33 20.42
N ASP A 141 -3.77 4.84 19.91
CA ASP A 141 -4.17 3.43 19.99
C ASP A 141 -3.31 2.52 19.09
N HIS A 142 -2.73 3.06 18.01
CA HIS A 142 -1.78 2.34 17.17
C HIS A 142 -0.32 2.60 17.60
N ARG A 143 -0.01 2.38 18.89
CA ARG A 143 1.35 2.57 19.45
C ARG A 143 1.93 3.97 19.20
N ARG A 144 1.07 5.00 19.15
CA ARG A 144 1.46 6.40 18.81
C ARG A 144 2.10 6.55 17.42
N ASN A 145 1.87 5.60 16.51
CA ASN A 145 2.30 5.69 15.13
C ASN A 145 1.44 6.67 14.32
N TYR A 146 1.97 7.06 13.17
CA TYR A 146 1.21 7.81 12.19
C TYR A 146 0.32 6.88 11.36
N VAL A 147 -0.94 7.29 11.24
CA VAL A 147 -1.96 6.60 10.46
C VAL A 147 -2.32 7.46 9.26
N MET A 148 -2.34 6.85 8.07
CA MET A 148 -2.91 7.45 6.88
C MET A 148 -4.24 6.76 6.57
N SER A 149 -5.33 7.48 6.77
CA SER A 149 -6.67 6.97 6.52
C SER A 149 -7.25 7.57 5.25
N PHE A 150 -7.90 6.77 4.42
CA PHE A 150 -8.66 7.30 3.29
C PHE A 150 -10.03 6.64 3.17
N ALA A 151 -11.04 7.49 2.98
CA ALA A 151 -12.42 7.06 2.79
C ALA A 151 -12.72 6.86 1.29
N PHE A 152 -13.36 5.74 0.97
CA PHE A 152 -13.75 5.39 -0.39
C PHE A 152 -15.19 4.87 -0.43
N CYS A 153 -15.93 5.21 -1.49
CA CYS A 153 -17.26 4.68 -1.75
C CYS A 153 -17.21 3.90 -3.06
N PHE A 154 -17.47 2.60 -2.99
CA PHE A 154 -17.57 1.75 -4.16
C PHE A 154 -18.86 2.06 -4.93
N ASP A 155 -18.75 2.06 -6.25
CA ASP A 155 -19.82 2.45 -7.17
C ASP A 155 -20.14 1.40 -8.23
N ARG A 156 -19.36 0.31 -8.33
CA ARG A 156 -19.60 -0.80 -9.26
C ARG A 156 -19.20 -2.14 -8.64
N GLU A 157 -20.14 -3.07 -8.51
CA GLU A 157 -19.92 -4.36 -7.84
C GLU A 157 -19.10 -5.38 -8.62
N ASP A 158 -19.03 -5.20 -9.93
CA ASP A 158 -18.29 -6.08 -10.85
C ASP A 158 -16.86 -5.56 -11.08
N ASP A 159 -16.52 -4.40 -10.52
CA ASP A 159 -15.20 -3.82 -10.67
C ASP A 159 -14.21 -4.34 -9.62
N VAL A 160 -12.98 -4.51 -10.07
CA VAL A 160 -11.81 -4.63 -9.18
C VAL A 160 -11.18 -3.25 -9.06
N TYR A 161 -11.07 -2.74 -7.84
CA TYR A 161 -10.47 -1.44 -7.55
C TYR A 161 -9.02 -1.63 -7.16
N GLN A 162 -8.12 -0.85 -7.72
CA GLN A 162 -6.71 -0.85 -7.35
C GLN A 162 -6.36 0.48 -6.69
N PHE A 163 -5.74 0.40 -5.52
CA PHE A 163 -5.26 1.55 -4.75
C PHE A 163 -3.74 1.50 -4.67
N ALA A 164 -3.09 2.64 -4.87
CA ALA A 164 -1.64 2.75 -4.74
C ALA A 164 -1.20 4.07 -4.10
N TYR A 165 -0.02 4.06 -3.47
CA TYR A 165 0.58 5.25 -2.85
C TYR A 165 0.78 6.39 -3.85
N CYS A 166 1.29 6.08 -5.05
CA CYS A 166 1.39 6.99 -6.19
C CYS A 166 1.24 6.19 -7.49
N TYR A 167 1.34 6.86 -8.65
CA TYR A 167 1.22 6.22 -9.96
C TYR A 167 2.28 5.12 -10.12
N PRO A 168 1.89 3.82 -10.15
CA PRO A 168 2.85 2.75 -10.31
C PRO A 168 3.40 2.75 -11.73
N TYR A 169 4.71 2.54 -11.84
CA TYR A 169 5.39 2.27 -13.11
C TYR A 169 6.09 0.93 -12.97
N THR A 170 5.56 -0.09 -13.64
CA THR A 170 6.01 -1.46 -13.48
C THR A 170 7.22 -1.75 -14.36
N TYR A 171 8.00 -2.78 -14.00
CA TYR A 171 9.14 -3.23 -14.78
C TYR A 171 8.68 -3.76 -16.15
N SER A 172 7.58 -4.51 -16.21
CA SER A 172 6.99 -4.95 -17.49
C SER A 172 6.65 -3.76 -18.40
N ARG A 173 6.12 -2.66 -17.83
CA ARG A 173 5.84 -1.43 -18.58
C ARG A 173 7.12 -0.77 -19.08
N LEU A 174 8.17 -0.72 -18.27
CA LEU A 174 9.48 -0.22 -18.70
C LEU A 174 10.00 -1.04 -19.89
N GLN A 175 9.98 -2.37 -19.79
CA GLN A 175 10.47 -3.27 -20.82
C GLN A 175 9.70 -3.10 -22.13
N HIS A 176 8.38 -2.99 -22.08
CA HIS A 176 7.56 -2.72 -23.26
C HIS A 176 7.87 -1.35 -23.88
N TYR A 177 8.14 -0.34 -23.04
CA TYR A 177 8.51 0.99 -23.50
C TYR A 177 9.86 0.97 -24.22
N LEU A 178 10.90 0.37 -23.62
CA LEU A 178 12.23 0.26 -24.23
C LEU A 178 12.16 -0.55 -25.54
N ALA A 179 11.47 -1.69 -25.56
CA ALA A 179 11.25 -2.48 -26.78
C ALA A 179 10.47 -1.71 -27.87
N SER A 180 9.60 -0.77 -27.50
CA SER A 180 8.93 0.10 -28.47
C SER A 180 9.87 1.14 -29.07
N LEU A 181 10.86 1.62 -28.31
CA LEU A 181 11.86 2.56 -28.80
C LEU A 181 12.86 1.88 -29.74
N GLU A 182 13.31 0.68 -29.40
CA GLU A 182 14.20 -0.12 -30.26
C GLU A 182 13.56 -0.42 -31.61
N ARG A 183 12.27 -0.79 -31.62
CA ARG A 183 11.52 -1.04 -32.85
C ARG A 183 11.40 0.19 -33.76
N ARG A 184 11.56 1.41 -33.24
CA ARG A 184 11.57 2.62 -34.06
C ARG A 184 12.88 2.81 -34.82
N ASN A 185 13.93 2.06 -34.47
CA ASN A 185 15.25 2.07 -35.13
C ASN A 185 15.79 3.49 -35.36
N LEU A 186 15.77 4.31 -34.30
CA LEU A 186 16.22 5.69 -34.37
C LEU A 186 17.75 5.73 -34.43
N PRO A 187 18.37 6.50 -35.35
CA PRO A 187 19.83 6.47 -35.57
C PRO A 187 20.64 7.03 -34.39
N TYR A 188 19.98 7.68 -33.44
CA TYR A 188 20.57 8.29 -32.25
C TYR A 188 20.23 7.52 -30.97
N LEU A 189 19.62 6.33 -31.07
CA LEU A 189 19.25 5.51 -29.93
C LEU A 189 19.91 4.13 -30.03
N GLN A 190 20.66 3.77 -29.00
CA GLN A 190 21.23 2.45 -28.79
C GLN A 190 20.93 2.04 -27.35
N ARG A 191 20.39 0.84 -27.16
CA ARG A 191 20.13 0.25 -25.83
C ARG A 191 21.24 -0.74 -25.54
N GLU A 192 21.86 -0.63 -24.36
CA GLU A 192 22.94 -1.52 -23.94
C GLU A 192 22.70 -1.96 -22.50
N GLN A 193 22.85 -3.24 -22.23
CA GLN A 193 22.78 -3.75 -20.87
C GLN A 193 24.11 -3.49 -20.15
N LEU A 194 24.07 -2.63 -19.14
CA LEU A 194 25.23 -2.24 -18.33
C LEU A 194 25.55 -3.26 -17.23
N GLY A 195 24.55 -4.03 -16.79
CA GLY A 195 24.72 -5.02 -15.74
C GLY A 195 23.42 -5.69 -15.30
N LEU A 196 23.46 -6.31 -14.12
CA LEU A 196 22.33 -6.98 -13.49
C LEU A 196 22.09 -6.42 -12.08
N SER A 197 20.83 -6.35 -11.66
CA SER A 197 20.46 -6.08 -10.27
C SER A 197 20.75 -7.28 -9.36
N VAL A 198 20.60 -7.10 -8.05
CA VAL A 198 20.75 -8.18 -7.05
C VAL A 198 19.82 -9.36 -7.35
N ASP A 199 18.60 -9.08 -7.85
CA ASP A 199 17.62 -10.10 -8.27
C ASP A 199 17.76 -10.48 -9.75
N LEU A 200 18.93 -10.24 -10.34
CA LEU A 200 19.28 -10.61 -11.72
C LEU A 200 18.40 -9.98 -12.81
N LYS A 201 17.84 -8.79 -12.57
CA LYS A 201 17.15 -8.02 -13.61
C LYS A 201 18.14 -7.17 -14.42
N PRO A 202 18.02 -7.11 -15.76
CA PRO A 202 18.81 -6.22 -16.61
C PRO A 202 18.75 -4.77 -16.16
N ASN A 203 19.92 -4.13 -16.11
CA ASN A 203 20.07 -2.68 -16.05
C ASN A 203 20.51 -2.19 -17.42
N GLU A 204 19.69 -1.39 -18.08
CA GLU A 204 19.73 -1.08 -19.52
C GLU A 204 19.58 0.42 -19.78
#